data_AF-A0A7L2Z866-F1
#
_entry.id   AF-A0A7L2Z866-F1
#
_cell.length_a   1.000
_cell.length_b   1.000
_cell.length_c   1.000
_cell.angle_alpha   90.00
_cell.angle_beta   90.00
_cell.angle_gamma   90.00
#
_symmetry.space_group_name_H-M   'P 1'
#
loop_
_entity.id
_entity.type
_entity.pdbx_description
1 polymer ?
#
loop_
_entity_poly.entity_id
_entity_poly.type
_entity_poly.pdbx_seq_one_letter_code
_entity_poly.pdbx_strand_id
1 'polypeptide(L)'
;LSPGAKMGCFTFIKVMMILFNLAIFLSGGALLGVGIWVKVDGESFLKLFGTLSSSVLQVVNVAYLLIVIGAILLVIGFLGCYGAQKESKCLLMMFFSVVLIIFIAEVAAAVVALVFTGLAETLLTGLVTPLLKEKYGMNDTFTQIWDLTMTEVHCCGLNNYTDFDNSYFSEKYHGYPKQCCGTENPCNSTYLPFWGMLCPGSWGITTSCHSHPCGCLVQGCFKQILEEIRTNAGVAGGVAAGIAALEIAAMAVSMYLYCHLDEK
;
A
#
# COMPACT_ATOMS: atom_id res chain seq x y z
N LEU A 1 36.46 -20.44 20.58
CA LEU A 1 35.44 -19.78 21.43
C LEU A 1 35.15 -20.65 22.66
N SER A 2 35.27 -20.09 23.87
CA SER A 2 35.00 -20.78 25.14
C SER A 2 33.56 -21.33 25.21
N PRO A 3 33.34 -22.56 25.72
CA PRO A 3 32.01 -23.18 25.80
C PRO A 3 30.98 -22.35 26.60
N GLY A 4 31.42 -21.56 27.58
CA GLY A 4 30.55 -20.64 28.33
C GLY A 4 30.01 -19.46 27.50
N ALA A 5 30.79 -18.96 26.54
CA ALA A 5 30.35 -17.87 25.65
C ALA A 5 29.35 -18.36 24.58
N LYS A 6 29.44 -19.62 24.16
CA LYS A 6 28.51 -20.22 23.18
C LYS A 6 27.09 -20.36 23.75
N MET A 7 26.97 -20.78 25.01
CA MET A 7 25.69 -20.94 25.71
C MET A 7 24.96 -19.60 25.94
N GLY A 8 25.70 -18.55 26.26
CA GLY A 8 25.15 -17.19 26.45
C GLY A 8 24.65 -16.57 25.14
N CYS A 9 25.41 -16.71 24.05
CA CYS A 9 25.04 -16.18 22.73
C CYS A 9 23.76 -16.83 22.18
N PHE A 10 23.66 -18.16 22.25
CA PHE A 10 22.46 -18.88 21.83
C PHE A 10 21.21 -18.43 22.59
N THR A 11 21.32 -18.32 23.91
CA THR A 11 20.22 -17.87 24.78
C THR A 11 19.81 -16.43 24.44
N PHE A 12 20.78 -15.54 24.22
CA PHE A 12 20.50 -14.16 23.84
C PHE A 12 19.76 -14.06 22.50
N ILE A 13 20.25 -14.74 21.46
CA ILE A 13 19.62 -14.76 20.12
C ILE A 13 18.20 -15.31 20.20
N LYS A 14 18.00 -16.41 20.94
CA LYS A 14 16.68 -17.01 21.17
C LYS A 14 15.71 -16.03 21.84
N VAL A 15 16.15 -15.36 22.91
CA VAL A 15 15.31 -14.40 23.63
C VAL A 15 14.97 -13.20 22.74
N MET A 16 15.94 -12.65 22.00
CA MET A 16 15.68 -11.57 21.05
C MET A 16 14.65 -11.98 19.99
N MET A 17 14.81 -13.16 19.38
CA MET A 17 13.86 -13.70 18.41
C MET A 17 12.44 -13.79 18.99
N ILE A 18 12.30 -14.30 20.22
CA ILE A 18 11.00 -14.41 20.90
C ILE A 18 10.40 -13.02 21.13
N LEU A 19 11.19 -12.05 21.61
CA LEU A 19 10.70 -10.69 21.88
C LEU A 19 10.24 -9.97 20.61
N PHE A 20 11.03 -10.03 19.52
CA PHE A 20 10.65 -9.41 18.25
C PHE A 20 9.40 -10.05 17.65
N ASN A 21 9.33 -11.39 17.62
CA ASN A 21 8.14 -12.08 17.12
C ASN A 21 6.91 -11.86 18.01
N LEU A 22 7.09 -11.63 19.31
CA LEU A 22 5.99 -11.33 20.22
C LEU A 22 5.45 -9.93 19.95
N ALA A 23 6.33 -8.96 19.69
CA ALA A 23 5.91 -7.63 19.27
C ALA A 23 5.12 -7.68 17.95
N ILE A 24 5.57 -8.48 16.98
CA ILE A 24 4.85 -8.71 15.71
C ILE A 24 3.49 -9.39 15.94
N PHE A 25 3.44 -10.38 16.83
CA PHE A 25 2.19 -11.06 17.18
C PHE A 25 1.17 -10.09 17.81
N LEU A 26 1.62 -9.28 18.77
CA LEU A 26 0.78 -8.29 19.45
C LEU A 26 0.34 -7.18 18.51
N SER A 27 1.22 -6.69 17.63
CA SER A 27 0.86 -5.69 16.63
C SER A 27 -0.12 -6.26 15.60
N GLY A 28 0.09 -7.50 15.15
CA GLY A 28 -0.84 -8.21 14.27
C GLY A 28 -2.23 -8.37 14.90
N GLY A 29 -2.29 -8.76 16.18
CA GLY A 29 -3.54 -8.83 16.95
C GLY A 29 -4.23 -7.47 17.09
N ALA A 30 -3.48 -6.40 17.33
CA ALA A 30 -4.02 -5.06 17.39
C ALA A 30 -4.58 -4.61 16.03
N LEU A 31 -3.84 -4.79 14.92
CA LEU A 31 -4.30 -4.45 13.57
C LEU A 31 -5.53 -5.25 13.16
N LEU A 32 -5.55 -6.55 13.46
CA LEU A 32 -6.70 -7.42 13.22
C LEU A 32 -7.92 -6.97 14.04
N GLY A 33 -7.73 -6.64 15.32
CA GLY A 33 -8.79 -6.15 16.20
C GLY A 33 -9.36 -4.81 15.73
N VAL A 34 -8.51 -3.86 15.36
CA VAL A 34 -8.93 -2.57 14.78
C VAL A 34 -9.66 -2.77 13.46
N GLY A 35 -9.14 -3.61 12.57
CA GLY A 35 -9.81 -3.93 11.30
C GLY A 35 -11.20 -4.55 11.50
N ILE A 36 -11.33 -5.51 12.43
CA ILE A 36 -12.65 -6.10 12.75
C ILE A 36 -13.58 -5.05 13.37
N TRP A 37 -13.10 -4.22 14.30
CA TRP A 37 -13.90 -3.15 14.90
C TRP A 37 -14.43 -2.22 13.83
N VAL A 38 -13.57 -1.66 12.98
CA VAL A 38 -13.98 -0.77 11.89
C VAL A 38 -15.02 -1.44 10.98
N LYS A 39 -14.85 -2.73 10.69
CA LYS A 39 -15.77 -3.49 9.83
C LYS A 39 -17.12 -3.76 10.48
N VAL A 40 -17.18 -3.94 11.80
CA VAL A 40 -18.41 -4.27 12.54
C VAL A 40 -19.16 -3.02 12.98
N ASP A 41 -18.44 -1.99 13.43
CA ASP A 41 -18.99 -0.76 13.99
C ASP A 41 -18.15 0.46 13.57
N GLY A 42 -18.13 0.71 12.24
CA GLY A 42 -17.43 1.84 11.66
C GLY A 42 -17.95 3.19 12.17
N GLU A 43 -19.25 3.30 12.44
CA GLU A 43 -19.89 4.52 12.97
C GLU A 43 -19.30 4.97 14.31
N SER A 44 -19.09 4.04 15.26
CA SER A 44 -18.45 4.37 16.54
C SER A 44 -16.97 4.71 16.39
N PHE A 45 -16.26 4.03 15.49
CA PHE A 45 -14.87 4.35 15.17
C PHE A 45 -14.75 5.78 14.64
N LEU A 46 -15.66 6.20 13.76
CA LEU A 46 -15.70 7.54 13.18
C LEU A 46 -16.19 8.59 14.18
N LYS A 47 -17.03 8.26 15.15
CA LYS A 47 -17.33 9.23 16.21
C LYS A 47 -16.12 9.51 17.11
N LEU A 48 -15.23 8.54 17.28
CA LEU A 48 -14.00 8.70 18.06
C LEU A 48 -12.86 9.37 17.26
N PHE A 49 -12.71 9.03 15.98
CA PHE A 49 -11.58 9.44 15.13
C PHE A 49 -11.99 10.27 13.89
N GLY A 50 -13.26 10.68 13.81
CA GLY A 50 -13.89 11.34 12.66
C GLY A 50 -13.31 12.70 12.32
N THR A 51 -12.75 13.40 13.30
CA THR A 51 -12.01 14.65 13.06
C THR A 51 -10.74 14.45 12.23
N LEU A 52 -10.26 13.20 12.11
CA LEU A 52 -9.11 12.81 11.29
C LEU A 52 -9.49 12.04 10.01
N SER A 53 -10.77 11.69 9.81
CA SER A 53 -11.21 10.83 8.71
C SER A 53 -12.31 11.49 7.88
N SER A 54 -11.99 11.80 6.63
CA SER A 54 -12.86 12.55 5.71
C SER A 54 -13.96 11.71 5.07
N SER A 55 -14.04 10.39 5.34
CA SER A 55 -15.18 9.57 4.89
C SER A 55 -15.31 8.21 5.59
N VAL A 56 -16.55 7.85 5.94
CA VAL A 56 -16.95 6.66 6.73
C VAL A 56 -16.55 5.33 6.09
N LEU A 57 -16.58 5.28 4.76
CA LEU A 57 -16.52 4.05 4.00
C LEU A 57 -15.09 3.71 3.56
N GLN A 58 -14.20 4.69 3.37
CA GLN A 58 -12.77 4.45 3.16
C GLN A 58 -12.17 3.63 4.30
N VAL A 59 -12.63 3.86 5.53
CA VAL A 59 -12.18 3.11 6.71
C VAL A 59 -12.51 1.62 6.56
N VAL A 60 -13.64 1.24 5.96
CA VAL A 60 -14.09 -0.17 5.82
C VAL A 60 -13.24 -0.97 4.83
N ASN A 61 -12.75 -0.37 3.74
CA ASN A 61 -11.83 -1.09 2.83
C ASN A 61 -10.41 -1.18 3.37
N VAL A 62 -9.93 -0.11 4.00
CA VAL A 62 -8.67 -0.14 4.76
C VAL A 62 -8.79 -1.20 5.86
N ALA A 63 -9.96 -1.37 6.47
CA ALA A 63 -10.22 -2.42 7.45
C ALA A 63 -9.99 -3.83 6.91
N TYR A 64 -10.42 -4.13 5.68
CA TYR A 64 -10.12 -5.43 5.06
C TYR A 64 -8.61 -5.65 4.89
N LEU A 65 -7.86 -4.62 4.49
CA LEU A 65 -6.39 -4.70 4.44
C LEU A 65 -5.77 -4.89 5.84
N LEU A 66 -6.25 -4.15 6.85
CA LEU A 66 -5.82 -4.31 8.24
C LEU A 66 -6.11 -5.71 8.79
N ILE A 67 -7.26 -6.30 8.42
CA ILE A 67 -7.63 -7.68 8.79
C ILE A 67 -6.66 -8.66 8.13
N VAL A 68 -6.42 -8.55 6.83
CA VAL A 68 -5.53 -9.48 6.09
C VAL A 68 -4.09 -9.37 6.59
N ILE A 69 -3.54 -8.16 6.66
CA ILE A 69 -2.17 -7.90 7.13
C ILE A 69 -2.04 -8.32 8.60
N GLY A 70 -3.00 -7.93 9.44
CA GLY A 70 -3.02 -8.28 10.86
C GLY A 70 -3.06 -9.79 11.09
N ALA A 71 -3.87 -10.53 10.32
CA ALA A 71 -3.92 -11.99 10.39
C ALA A 71 -2.59 -12.64 9.97
N ILE A 72 -1.96 -12.16 8.89
CA ILE A 72 -0.65 -12.65 8.44
C ILE A 72 0.42 -12.42 9.52
N LEU A 73 0.51 -11.21 10.07
CA LEU A 73 1.46 -10.87 11.13
C LEU A 73 1.23 -11.70 12.40
N LEU A 74 -0.03 -11.94 12.76
CA LEU A 74 -0.39 -12.77 13.91
C LEU A 74 0.07 -14.23 13.71
N VAL A 75 -0.14 -14.81 12.53
CA VAL A 75 0.32 -16.18 12.23
C VAL A 75 1.85 -16.26 12.24
N ILE A 76 2.53 -15.33 11.59
CA ILE A 76 4.00 -15.32 11.51
C ILE A 76 4.62 -15.12 12.91
N GLY A 77 4.10 -14.16 13.68
CA GLY A 77 4.55 -13.90 15.05
C GLY A 77 4.33 -15.10 15.96
N PHE A 78 3.18 -15.80 15.82
CA PHE A 78 2.92 -17.04 16.57
C PHE A 78 3.91 -18.14 16.22
N LEU A 79 4.15 -18.39 14.92
CA LEU A 79 5.10 -19.41 14.47
C LEU A 79 6.53 -19.10 14.96
N GLY A 80 6.96 -17.84 14.89
CA GLY A 80 8.28 -17.40 15.34
C GLY A 80 8.46 -17.56 16.86
N CYS A 81 7.51 -17.07 17.66
CA CYS A 81 7.56 -17.21 19.12
C CYS A 81 7.48 -18.67 19.56
N TYR A 82 6.47 -19.40 19.08
CA TYR A 82 6.20 -20.76 19.52
C TYR A 82 7.27 -21.73 19.02
N GLY A 83 7.78 -21.53 17.80
CA GLY A 83 8.90 -22.30 17.24
C GLY A 83 10.18 -22.13 18.06
N ALA A 84 10.54 -20.89 18.40
CA ALA A 84 11.69 -20.62 19.25
C ALA A 84 11.50 -21.15 20.68
N GLN A 85 10.32 -20.96 21.30
CA GLN A 85 10.06 -21.40 22.67
C GLN A 85 10.06 -22.93 22.80
N LYS A 86 9.38 -23.63 21.90
CA LYS A 86 9.27 -25.11 21.91
C LYS A 86 10.50 -25.81 21.35
N GLU A 87 11.48 -25.07 20.84
CA GLU A 87 12.66 -25.65 20.19
C GLU A 87 12.25 -26.67 19.10
N SER A 88 11.18 -26.35 18.36
CA SER A 88 10.62 -27.26 17.34
C SER A 88 11.16 -26.93 15.96
N LYS A 89 11.96 -27.84 15.41
CA LYS A 89 12.52 -27.76 14.05
C LYS A 89 11.44 -27.52 12.99
N CYS A 90 10.29 -28.18 13.09
CA CYS A 90 9.20 -28.05 12.12
C CYS A 90 8.60 -26.64 12.13
N LEU A 91 8.28 -26.08 13.30
CA LEU A 91 7.72 -24.72 13.42
C LEU A 91 8.71 -23.66 12.92
N LEU A 92 10.00 -23.85 13.23
CA LEU A 92 11.07 -22.96 12.83
C LEU A 92 11.30 -22.97 11.32
N MET A 93 11.23 -24.14 10.69
CA MET A 93 11.25 -24.29 9.23
C MET A 93 10.01 -23.66 8.57
N MET A 94 8.81 -23.83 9.14
CA MET A 94 7.62 -23.16 8.62
C MET A 94 7.75 -21.63 8.69
N PHE A 95 8.24 -21.10 9.82
CA PHE A 95 8.53 -19.68 9.96
C PHE A 95 9.53 -19.20 8.88
N PHE A 96 10.64 -19.91 8.71
CA PHE A 96 11.62 -19.61 7.66
C PHE A 96 11.02 -19.63 6.25
N SER A 97 10.23 -20.66 5.91
CA SER A 97 9.62 -20.79 4.59
C SER A 97 8.61 -19.67 4.31
N VAL A 98 7.80 -19.28 5.30
CA VAL A 98 6.83 -18.17 5.13
C VAL A 98 7.56 -16.85 4.90
N VAL A 99 8.57 -16.53 5.72
CA VAL A 99 9.36 -15.30 5.55
C VAL A 99 10.10 -15.30 4.21
N LEU A 100 10.64 -16.43 3.77
CA LEU A 100 11.30 -16.56 2.47
C LEU A 100 10.34 -16.28 1.30
N ILE A 101 9.10 -16.77 1.37
CA ILE A 101 8.08 -16.51 0.33
C ILE A 101 7.76 -15.01 0.28
N ILE A 102 7.64 -14.35 1.43
CA ILE A 102 7.39 -12.90 1.49
C ILE A 102 8.56 -12.15 0.88
N PHE A 103 9.80 -12.47 1.27
CA PHE A 103 11.00 -11.85 0.70
C PHE A 103 11.08 -11.98 -0.83
N ILE A 104 10.78 -13.17 -1.37
CA ILE A 104 10.73 -13.38 -2.83
C ILE A 104 9.64 -12.54 -3.48
N ALA A 105 8.45 -12.45 -2.87
CA ALA A 105 7.35 -11.63 -3.36
C ALA A 105 7.70 -10.14 -3.34
N GLU A 106 8.37 -9.65 -2.28
CA GLU A 106 8.84 -8.27 -2.16
C GLU A 106 9.87 -7.94 -3.25
N VAL A 107 10.86 -8.81 -3.46
CA VAL A 107 11.86 -8.62 -4.53
C VAL A 107 11.21 -8.63 -5.90
N ALA A 108 10.29 -9.56 -6.16
CA ALA A 108 9.56 -9.62 -7.44
C ALA A 108 8.73 -8.35 -7.67
N ALA A 109 8.00 -7.88 -6.65
CA ALA A 109 7.24 -6.64 -6.71
C ALA A 109 8.15 -5.43 -6.97
N ALA A 110 9.30 -5.34 -6.29
CA ALA A 110 10.28 -4.28 -6.49
C ALA A 110 10.84 -4.28 -7.93
N VAL A 111 11.18 -5.45 -8.48
CA VAL A 111 11.66 -5.57 -9.87
C VAL A 111 10.58 -5.13 -10.86
N VAL A 112 9.34 -5.58 -10.69
CA VAL A 112 8.22 -5.17 -11.56
C VAL A 112 8.00 -3.65 -11.48
N ALA A 113 8.02 -3.07 -10.28
CA ALA A 113 7.81 -1.64 -10.07
C ALA A 113 8.94 -0.78 -10.67
N LEU A 114 10.21 -1.18 -10.52
CA LEU A 114 11.36 -0.38 -10.93
C LEU A 114 11.75 -0.58 -12.40
N VAL A 115 11.79 -1.83 -12.86
CA VAL A 115 12.30 -2.17 -14.20
C VAL A 115 11.20 -2.08 -15.24
N PHE A 116 9.98 -2.49 -14.88
CA PHE A 116 8.89 -2.65 -15.84
C PHE A 116 7.75 -1.65 -15.60
N THR A 117 8.07 -0.38 -15.39
CA THR A 117 7.07 0.69 -15.22
C THR A 117 5.99 0.68 -16.31
N GLY A 118 6.35 0.47 -17.58
CA GLY A 118 5.37 0.33 -18.68
C GLY A 118 4.53 -0.96 -18.63
N LEU A 119 5.08 -2.07 -18.12
CA LEU A 119 4.29 -3.30 -17.90
C LEU A 119 3.34 -3.12 -16.73
N ALA A 120 3.80 -2.49 -15.64
CA ALA A 120 2.98 -2.15 -14.49
C ALA A 120 1.82 -1.23 -14.89
N GLU A 121 2.08 -0.22 -15.73
CA GLU A 121 1.05 0.65 -16.31
C GLU A 121 0.01 -0.17 -17.09
N THR A 122 0.47 -1.10 -17.93
CA THR A 122 -0.42 -1.93 -18.77
C THR A 122 -1.28 -2.88 -17.93
N LEU A 123 -0.69 -3.56 -16.94
CA LEU A 123 -1.42 -4.47 -16.06
C LEU A 123 -2.42 -3.73 -15.17
N LEU A 124 -2.00 -2.60 -14.60
CA LEU A 124 -2.89 -1.76 -13.79
C LEU A 124 -4.00 -1.18 -14.65
N THR A 125 -3.72 -0.69 -15.85
CA THR A 125 -4.75 -0.21 -16.78
C THR A 125 -5.76 -1.32 -17.11
N GLY A 126 -5.27 -2.53 -17.38
CA GLY A 126 -6.14 -3.68 -17.68
C GLY A 126 -7.02 -4.12 -16.51
N LEU A 127 -6.57 -3.95 -15.26
CA LEU A 127 -7.32 -4.37 -14.07
C LEU A 127 -8.18 -3.25 -13.47
N VAL A 128 -7.63 -2.04 -13.38
CA VAL A 128 -8.20 -0.94 -12.61
C VAL A 128 -9.12 -0.08 -13.44
N THR A 129 -8.79 0.24 -14.69
CA THR A 129 -9.68 1.04 -15.56
C THR A 129 -11.08 0.42 -15.72
N PRO A 130 -11.26 -0.90 -15.97
CA PRO A 130 -12.62 -1.47 -16.04
C PRO A 130 -13.34 -1.41 -14.68
N LEU A 131 -12.62 -1.64 -13.58
CA LEU A 131 -13.19 -1.50 -12.24
C LEU A 131 -13.60 -0.05 -11.95
N LEU A 132 -12.81 0.92 -12.41
CA LEU A 132 -13.11 2.34 -12.29
C LEU A 132 -14.40 2.68 -13.03
N LYS A 133 -14.56 2.18 -14.27
CA LYS A 133 -15.79 2.41 -15.05
C LYS A 133 -17.04 1.81 -14.41
N GLU A 134 -16.94 0.61 -13.86
CA GLU A 134 -18.08 -0.14 -13.32
C GLU A 134 -18.45 0.28 -11.89
N LYS A 135 -17.44 0.46 -11.02
CA LYS A 135 -17.64 0.61 -9.57
C LYS A 135 -17.59 2.05 -9.09
N TYR A 136 -16.94 2.97 -9.79
CA TYR A 136 -16.87 4.37 -9.38
C TYR A 136 -18.25 5.03 -9.51
N GLY A 137 -18.75 5.65 -8.43
CA GLY A 137 -20.10 6.19 -8.31
C GLY A 137 -21.19 5.17 -7.95
N MET A 138 -20.92 3.87 -8.11
CA MET A 138 -21.84 2.78 -7.75
C MET A 138 -21.55 2.25 -6.34
N ASN A 139 -20.27 2.00 -6.05
CA ASN A 139 -19.81 1.52 -4.77
C ASN A 139 -19.16 2.68 -4.02
N ASP A 140 -19.80 3.11 -2.94
CA ASP A 140 -19.35 4.25 -2.14
C ASP A 140 -17.94 4.03 -1.56
N THR A 141 -17.57 2.77 -1.22
CA THR A 141 -16.23 2.41 -0.70
C THR A 141 -15.17 2.69 -1.74
N PHE A 142 -15.38 2.16 -2.93
CA PHE A 142 -14.45 2.25 -4.04
C PHE A 142 -14.33 3.69 -4.53
N THR A 143 -15.44 4.42 -4.58
CA THR A 143 -15.49 5.85 -4.95
C THR A 143 -14.67 6.69 -3.98
N GLN A 144 -14.80 6.48 -2.66
CA GLN A 144 -14.06 7.26 -1.66
C GLN A 144 -12.54 7.03 -1.69
N ILE A 145 -12.09 5.79 -1.90
CA ILE A 145 -10.65 5.48 -2.04
C ILE A 145 -10.07 6.24 -3.22
N TRP A 146 -10.79 6.23 -4.34
CA TRP A 146 -10.37 6.94 -5.54
C TRP A 146 -10.45 8.46 -5.37
N ASP A 147 -11.48 8.97 -4.71
CA ASP A 147 -11.61 10.38 -4.38
C ASP A 147 -10.42 10.89 -3.56
N LEU A 148 -9.99 10.10 -2.58
CA LEU A 148 -8.86 10.46 -1.73
C LEU A 148 -7.52 10.27 -2.42
N THR A 149 -7.38 9.22 -3.23
CA THR A 149 -6.19 9.05 -4.07
C THR A 149 -6.04 10.24 -5.01
N MET A 150 -7.12 10.64 -5.70
CA MET A 150 -7.14 11.80 -6.60
C MET A 150 -6.91 13.12 -5.86
N THR A 151 -7.40 13.24 -4.62
CA THR A 151 -7.21 14.46 -3.80
C THR A 151 -5.79 14.57 -3.25
N GLU A 152 -5.25 13.50 -2.66
CA GLU A 152 -3.95 13.48 -2.00
C GLU A 152 -2.81 13.56 -3.00
N VAL A 153 -2.95 12.86 -4.13
CA VAL A 153 -1.93 12.82 -5.19
C VAL A 153 -2.21 13.88 -6.27
N HIS A 154 -3.26 14.70 -6.12
CA HIS A 154 -3.60 15.77 -7.06
C HIS A 154 -3.68 15.32 -8.54
N CYS A 155 -4.38 14.21 -8.78
CA CYS A 155 -4.46 13.54 -10.07
C CYS A 155 -5.91 13.16 -10.42
N CYS A 156 -6.16 12.71 -11.66
CA CYS A 156 -7.48 12.32 -12.12
C CYS A 156 -7.44 11.04 -12.95
N GLY A 157 -8.27 10.06 -12.55
CA GLY A 157 -8.28 8.73 -13.17
C GLY A 157 -6.98 7.96 -12.94
N LEU A 158 -6.86 6.78 -13.53
CA LEU A 158 -5.61 6.02 -13.44
C LEU A 158 -4.56 6.61 -14.38
N ASN A 159 -4.92 6.74 -15.65
CA ASN A 159 -4.08 7.27 -16.73
C ASN A 159 -4.47 8.70 -17.09
N ASN A 160 -5.78 8.99 -17.12
CA ASN A 160 -6.33 10.33 -17.37
C ASN A 160 -7.84 10.37 -17.04
N TYR A 161 -8.47 11.55 -17.13
CA TYR A 161 -9.91 11.73 -16.97
C TYR A 161 -10.77 10.86 -17.90
N THR A 162 -10.24 10.50 -19.08
CA THR A 162 -10.92 9.64 -20.06
C THR A 162 -11.20 8.22 -19.53
N ASP A 163 -10.54 7.81 -18.43
CA ASP A 163 -10.87 6.55 -17.76
C ASP A 163 -12.33 6.54 -17.24
N PHE A 164 -12.94 7.70 -17.03
CA PHE A 164 -14.35 7.84 -16.66
C PHE A 164 -15.31 7.92 -17.87
N ASP A 165 -14.81 7.95 -19.11
CA ASP A 165 -15.68 7.99 -20.28
C ASP A 165 -16.50 6.69 -20.40
N ASN A 166 -17.81 6.84 -20.56
CA ASN A 166 -18.78 5.73 -20.55
C ASN A 166 -18.71 4.89 -19.25
N SER A 167 -18.38 5.54 -18.13
CA SER A 167 -18.48 4.93 -16.79
C SER A 167 -19.90 5.10 -16.23
N TYR A 168 -20.25 4.29 -15.23
CA TYR A 168 -21.48 4.44 -14.46
C TYR A 168 -21.66 5.87 -13.94
N PHE A 169 -20.58 6.49 -13.46
CA PHE A 169 -20.60 7.86 -12.94
C PHE A 169 -20.91 8.88 -14.03
N SER A 170 -20.25 8.79 -15.18
CA SER A 170 -20.47 9.69 -16.31
C SER A 170 -21.89 9.57 -16.88
N GLU A 171 -22.43 8.35 -16.98
CA GLU A 171 -23.80 8.13 -17.44
C GLU A 171 -24.84 8.67 -16.46
N LYS A 172 -24.60 8.54 -15.15
CA LYS A 172 -25.55 8.96 -14.11
C LYS A 172 -25.52 10.46 -13.85
N TYR A 173 -24.34 11.08 -13.86
CA TYR A 173 -24.15 12.47 -13.45
C TYR A 173 -23.77 13.41 -14.61
N HIS A 174 -23.66 12.88 -15.83
CA HIS A 174 -23.33 13.63 -17.05
C HIS A 174 -22.08 14.51 -16.93
N GLY A 175 -21.05 14.02 -16.22
CA GLY A 175 -19.81 14.74 -15.98
C GLY A 175 -18.76 13.88 -15.30
N TYR A 176 -17.64 14.52 -14.94
CA TYR A 176 -16.49 13.88 -14.29
C TYR A 176 -16.48 14.10 -12.77
N PRO A 177 -15.70 13.31 -12.02
CA PRO A 177 -15.48 13.54 -10.59
C PRO A 177 -15.02 14.95 -10.28
N LYS A 178 -15.42 15.49 -9.12
CA LYS A 178 -15.03 16.84 -8.70
C LYS A 178 -13.51 17.03 -8.59
N GLN A 179 -12.77 15.95 -8.30
CA GLN A 179 -11.30 15.95 -8.20
C GLN A 179 -10.64 16.08 -9.57
N CYS A 180 -11.35 15.71 -10.63
CA CYS A 180 -10.94 15.87 -12.01
C CYS A 180 -11.26 17.27 -12.57
N CYS A 181 -12.06 18.04 -11.85
CA CYS A 181 -12.57 19.33 -12.26
C CYS A 181 -11.92 20.45 -11.44
N GLY A 182 -11.76 21.63 -12.07
CA GLY A 182 -11.30 22.83 -11.38
C GLY A 182 -12.42 23.49 -10.57
N THR A 183 -12.73 24.74 -10.90
CA THR A 183 -13.72 25.55 -10.18
C THR A 183 -15.18 25.25 -10.51
N GLU A 184 -15.47 24.49 -11.58
CA GLU A 184 -16.83 24.11 -11.97
C GLU A 184 -17.10 22.62 -11.72
N ASN A 185 -18.18 22.30 -11.00
CA ASN A 185 -18.56 20.94 -10.60
C ASN A 185 -20.07 20.69 -10.78
N PRO A 186 -20.51 19.60 -11.47
CA PRO A 186 -19.72 18.69 -12.30
C PRO A 186 -19.29 19.34 -13.62
N CYS A 187 -18.03 19.11 -14.04
CA CYS A 187 -17.55 19.52 -15.36
C CYS A 187 -17.72 18.38 -16.38
N ASN A 188 -18.03 18.71 -17.64
CA ASN A 188 -18.14 17.75 -18.76
C ASN A 188 -16.94 17.91 -19.72
N SER A 189 -16.79 17.05 -20.72
CA SER A 189 -15.69 17.08 -21.70
C SER A 189 -15.56 18.41 -22.47
N THR A 190 -16.64 19.21 -22.47
CA THR A 190 -16.70 20.58 -23.03
C THR A 190 -16.14 21.66 -22.09
N TYR A 191 -16.05 21.38 -20.78
CA TYR A 191 -15.60 22.28 -19.70
C TYR A 191 -14.25 21.89 -19.09
N LEU A 192 -13.70 20.72 -19.42
CA LEU A 192 -12.24 20.60 -19.50
C LEU A 192 -11.78 21.71 -20.44
N PRO A 193 -10.74 22.49 -20.12
CA PRO A 193 -10.38 23.70 -20.85
C PRO A 193 -10.20 23.36 -22.34
N PHE A 194 -11.28 23.50 -23.08
CA PHE A 194 -11.31 23.51 -24.50
C PHE A 194 -10.59 24.79 -24.81
N TRP A 195 -9.34 24.72 -25.27
CA TRP A 195 -8.91 25.37 -26.50
C TRP A 195 -7.51 24.86 -26.82
N GLY A 196 -7.45 24.02 -27.86
CA GLY A 196 -6.34 24.04 -28.80
C GLY A 196 -6.29 25.39 -29.52
N MET A 197 -6.05 26.46 -28.77
CA MET A 197 -5.73 27.79 -29.28
C MET A 197 -4.43 28.20 -28.61
N LEU A 198 -3.34 28.03 -29.37
CA LEU A 198 -2.05 28.71 -29.26
C LEU A 198 -1.83 29.43 -27.93
N CYS A 199 -1.11 28.81 -26.99
CA CYS A 199 -0.29 29.59 -26.06
C CYS A 199 0.83 30.22 -26.91
N PRO A 200 0.82 31.54 -27.15
CA PRO A 200 1.95 32.16 -27.82
C PRO A 200 3.05 32.28 -26.76
N GLY A 201 4.05 31.39 -26.80
CA GLY A 201 5.34 31.67 -26.17
C GLY A 201 5.85 30.76 -25.04
N SER A 202 5.61 29.45 -25.04
CA SER A 202 6.41 28.56 -24.18
C SER A 202 6.64 27.19 -24.81
N TRP A 203 7.78 27.07 -25.48
CA TRP A 203 8.47 25.80 -25.73
C TRP A 203 9.01 25.29 -24.39
N GLY A 204 8.15 24.69 -23.57
CA GLY A 204 8.55 24.22 -22.26
C GLY A 204 7.39 23.54 -21.54
N ILE A 205 7.57 22.26 -21.25
CA ILE A 205 6.73 21.49 -20.35
C ILE A 205 7.10 21.97 -18.93
N THR A 206 6.36 22.91 -18.38
CA THR A 206 6.53 23.33 -16.98
C THR A 206 5.35 22.84 -16.14
N THR A 207 5.68 21.98 -15.18
CA THR A 207 4.85 21.18 -14.27
C THR A 207 4.28 21.96 -13.08
N SER A 208 3.96 23.25 -13.22
CA SER A 208 3.42 24.04 -12.09
C SER A 208 2.18 24.85 -12.46
N CYS A 209 1.01 24.36 -12.02
CA CYS A 209 -0.28 25.04 -12.02
C CYS A 209 -0.34 26.11 -10.91
N HIS A 210 0.59 27.06 -10.91
CA HIS A 210 0.44 28.27 -10.12
C HIS A 210 0.23 29.45 -11.09
N SER A 211 -1.00 29.98 -11.07
CA SER A 211 -1.38 31.30 -11.59
C SER A 211 -1.41 31.55 -13.12
N HIS A 212 -2.06 30.70 -13.91
CA HIS A 212 -2.46 31.06 -15.29
C HIS A 212 -3.91 30.65 -15.64
N PRO A 213 -4.61 31.41 -16.52
CA PRO A 213 -6.05 31.24 -16.80
C PRO A 213 -6.37 30.21 -17.90
N CYS A 214 -5.38 29.44 -18.36
CA CYS A 214 -5.59 28.31 -19.28
C CYS A 214 -5.58 27.02 -18.45
N GLY A 215 -6.71 26.31 -18.41
CA GLY A 215 -6.92 25.22 -17.46
C GLY A 215 -5.93 24.06 -17.59
N CYS A 216 -5.69 23.40 -16.46
CA CYS A 216 -4.74 22.30 -16.34
C CYS A 216 -5.35 20.99 -16.86
N LEU A 217 -4.66 20.32 -17.79
CA LEU A 217 -4.88 18.89 -18.05
C LEU A 217 -4.41 18.13 -16.81
N VAL A 218 -5.34 17.64 -15.98
CA VAL A 218 -4.99 16.88 -14.77
C VAL A 218 -4.33 15.57 -15.18
N GLN A 219 -3.12 15.29 -14.66
CA GLN A 219 -2.41 14.05 -14.97
C GLN A 219 -3.10 12.83 -14.31
N GLY A 220 -2.93 11.66 -14.92
CA GLY A 220 -3.34 10.39 -14.33
C GLY A 220 -2.57 10.05 -13.07
N CYS A 221 -3.25 9.42 -12.11
CA CYS A 221 -2.67 9.07 -10.82
C CYS A 221 -1.48 8.11 -10.93
N PHE A 222 -1.44 7.21 -11.92
CA PHE A 222 -0.31 6.30 -12.07
C PHE A 222 1.02 7.05 -12.30
N LYS A 223 1.03 8.05 -13.19
CA LYS A 223 2.23 8.85 -13.48
C LYS A 223 2.62 9.72 -12.30
N GLN A 224 1.64 10.37 -11.68
CA GLN A 224 1.85 11.24 -10.55
C GLN A 224 2.41 10.48 -9.33
N ILE A 225 1.88 9.30 -9.01
CA ILE A 225 2.40 8.41 -7.96
C ILE A 225 3.85 8.01 -8.27
N LEU A 226 4.16 7.63 -9.52
CA LEU A 226 5.55 7.30 -9.89
C LEU A 226 6.50 8.48 -9.73
N GLU A 227 6.04 9.69 -10.03
CA GLU A 227 6.83 10.92 -9.88
C GLU A 227 7.08 11.25 -8.40
N GLU A 228 6.09 11.04 -7.54
CA GLU A 228 6.25 11.16 -6.09
C GLU A 228 7.20 10.10 -5.53
N ILE A 229 7.07 8.84 -5.95
CA ILE A 229 7.99 7.77 -5.54
C ILE A 229 9.42 8.08 -5.99
N ARG A 230 9.62 8.62 -7.20
CA ARG A 230 10.95 9.03 -7.67
C ARG A 230 11.51 10.20 -6.86
N THR A 231 10.68 11.18 -6.55
CA THR A 231 11.06 12.34 -5.73
C THR A 231 11.47 11.91 -4.32
N ASN A 232 10.75 10.95 -3.74
CA ASN A 232 10.99 10.43 -2.39
C ASN A 232 11.72 9.07 -2.39
N ALA A 233 12.43 8.73 -3.48
CA ALA A 233 13.00 7.40 -3.68
C ALA A 233 13.97 6.99 -2.58
N GLY A 234 14.68 7.96 -1.97
CA GLY A 234 15.59 7.69 -0.84
C GLY A 234 14.86 7.18 0.40
N VAL A 235 13.72 7.77 0.75
CA VAL A 235 12.93 7.35 1.93
C VAL A 235 12.26 6.01 1.66
N ALA A 236 11.59 5.88 0.52
CA ALA A 236 10.92 4.63 0.13
C ALA A 236 11.92 3.46 0.02
N GLY A 237 13.07 3.69 -0.63
CA GLY A 237 14.14 2.71 -0.73
C GLY A 237 14.75 2.36 0.62
N GLY A 238 14.91 3.32 1.53
CA GLY A 238 15.40 3.08 2.88
C GLY A 238 14.46 2.19 3.71
N VAL A 239 13.15 2.45 3.65
CA VAL A 239 12.14 1.60 4.31
C VAL A 239 12.17 0.19 3.74
N ALA A 240 12.16 0.03 2.42
CA ALA A 240 12.20 -1.27 1.76
C ALA A 240 13.48 -2.06 2.10
N ALA A 241 14.64 -1.40 2.07
CA ALA A 241 15.90 -2.03 2.46
C ALA A 241 15.92 -2.45 3.94
N GLY A 242 15.32 -1.65 4.82
CA GLY A 242 15.19 -1.97 6.24
C GLY A 242 14.33 -3.21 6.48
N ILE A 243 13.19 -3.32 5.80
CA ILE A 243 12.31 -4.50 5.85
C ILE A 243 13.05 -5.74 5.37
N ALA A 244 13.66 -5.67 4.18
CA ALA A 244 14.45 -6.76 3.61
C ALA A 244 15.59 -7.22 4.55
N ALA A 245 16.29 -6.28 5.19
CA ALA A 245 17.35 -6.61 6.15
C ALA A 245 16.80 -7.33 7.40
N LEU A 246 15.64 -6.91 7.91
CA LEU A 246 14.99 -7.56 9.05
C LEU A 246 14.53 -8.98 8.70
N GLU A 247 14.00 -9.20 7.50
CA GLU A 247 13.61 -10.52 7.02
C GLU A 247 14.81 -11.46 6.89
N ILE A 248 15.91 -10.99 6.29
CA ILE A 248 17.15 -11.76 6.16
C ILE A 248 17.70 -12.11 7.56
N ALA A 249 17.70 -11.16 8.49
CA ALA A 249 18.14 -11.41 9.86
C ALA A 249 17.25 -12.46 10.55
N ALA A 250 15.93 -12.37 10.39
CA ALA A 250 14.98 -13.35 10.94
C ALA A 250 15.19 -14.76 10.36
N MET A 251 15.41 -14.86 9.04
CA MET A 251 15.73 -16.11 8.36
C MET A 251 17.06 -16.70 8.84
N ALA A 252 18.09 -15.87 8.98
CA ALA A 252 19.40 -16.30 9.46
C ALA A 252 19.35 -16.81 10.92
N VAL A 253 18.62 -16.10 11.79
CA VAL A 253 18.41 -16.51 13.18
C VAL A 253 17.60 -17.81 13.26
N SER A 254 16.55 -17.93 12.44
CA SER A 254 15.76 -19.17 12.36
C SER A 254 16.63 -20.36 11.95
N MET A 255 17.46 -20.21 10.92
CA MET A 255 18.35 -21.28 10.45
C MET A 255 19.43 -21.60 11.48
N TYR A 256 20.01 -20.59 12.14
CA TYR A 256 20.98 -20.79 13.22
C TYR A 256 20.39 -21.61 14.36
N LEU A 257 19.16 -21.26 14.80
CA LEU A 257 18.47 -21.97 15.86
C LEU A 257 18.12 -23.41 15.41
N TYR A 258 17.77 -23.62 14.14
CA TYR A 258 17.49 -24.94 13.57
C TYR A 258 18.71 -25.85 13.63
N CYS A 259 19.86 -25.38 13.13
CA CYS A 259 21.10 -26.14 13.13
C CYS A 259 21.56 -26.49 14.56
N HIS A 260 21.45 -25.55 15.50
CA HIS A 260 21.82 -25.81 16.89
C HIS A 260 20.93 -26.86 17.56
N LEU A 261 19.66 -26.95 17.17
CA LEU A 261 18.74 -28.00 17.62
C LEU A 261 19.01 -29.35 16.93
N ASP A 262 19.74 -29.36 15.81
CA ASP A 262 20.18 -30.58 15.13
C ASP A 262 21.45 -31.17 15.72
N GLU A 263 22.28 -30.33 16.33
CA GLU A 263 23.48 -30.75 17.06
C GLU A 263 23.19 -31.27 18.48
N LYS A 264 21.99 -31.03 19.03
CA LYS A 264 21.51 -31.57 20.32
C LYS A 264 20.90 -32.96 20.16
#